data_AF-A0A9D6KXA5-F1
#
_entry.id   AF-A0A9D6KXA5-F1
#
_cell.length_a   1.000
_cell.length_b   1.000
_cell.length_c   1.000
_cell.angle_alpha   90.00
_cell.angle_beta   90.00
_cell.angle_gamma   90.00
#
_symmetry.space_group_name_H-M   'P 1'
#
loop_
_entity.id
_entity.type
_entity.pdbx_description
1 polymer ?
#
loop_
_entity_poly.entity_id
_entity_poly.type
_entity_poly.pdbx_seq_one_letter_code
_entity_poly.pdbx_strand_id
1 'polypeptide(L)'
;MPFFTHALLYIAYALISLTVGLALNQIGGQDAAASFMGGLGLFSACAVTHAGLSASFAAGRIGGAEKRIKGDMERLRAAHREVTADIDAMHTRLEQLETSMAFGTPAPQQIEAQQNGGVELKLIEQIVDKLGAAVDARIQSIQGAPNITPMHPITRGPMDLVREALLENRVELHLQPIVQLPQRKTVFYEGFTRLKDSTGRLILPQEFIPAAEQAGLMSTIDNVLLFRCVQIVRKLMKQDRR
;
A
#
# COMPACT_ATOMS: atom_id res chain seq x y z
N MET A 1 16.67 5.72 -27.12
CA MET A 1 17.83 5.13 -27.79
C MET A 1 18.98 6.09 -27.61
N PRO A 2 20.10 5.68 -27.00
CA PRO A 2 21.23 6.56 -26.76
C PRO A 2 21.77 7.09 -28.09
N PHE A 3 22.35 8.30 -28.09
CA PHE A 3 22.95 8.92 -29.27
C PHE A 3 23.93 7.96 -30.00
N PHE A 4 24.67 7.17 -29.23
CA PHE A 4 25.60 6.15 -29.72
C PHE A 4 24.99 5.10 -30.64
N THR A 5 23.74 4.65 -30.39
CA THR A 5 23.14 3.61 -31.24
C THR A 5 22.75 4.14 -32.61
N HIS A 6 22.33 5.42 -32.70
CA HIS A 6 22.03 6.04 -33.97
C HIS A 6 23.33 6.27 -34.77
N ALA A 7 24.38 6.76 -34.11
CA ALA A 7 25.69 6.96 -34.74
C ALA A 7 26.25 5.63 -35.30
N LEU A 8 26.17 4.54 -34.53
CA LEU A 8 26.63 3.22 -34.96
C LEU A 8 25.84 2.69 -36.18
N LEU A 9 24.52 2.89 -36.21
CA LEU A 9 23.68 2.50 -37.35
C LEU A 9 23.96 3.33 -38.61
N TYR A 10 24.17 4.64 -38.50
CA TYR A 10 24.55 5.47 -39.65
C TYR A 10 25.92 5.08 -40.21
N ILE A 11 26.89 4.72 -39.35
CA ILE A 11 28.18 4.19 -39.78
C ILE A 11 27.99 2.86 -40.52
N ALA A 12 27.16 1.96 -40.00
CA ALA A 12 26.85 0.69 -40.67
C ALA A 12 26.19 0.89 -42.04
N TYR A 13 25.24 1.82 -42.17
CA TYR A 13 24.63 2.16 -43.45
C TYR A 13 25.65 2.75 -44.42
N ALA A 14 26.54 3.63 -43.96
CA ALA A 14 27.60 4.20 -44.81
C ALA A 14 28.54 3.11 -45.34
N LEU A 15 28.94 2.15 -44.51
CA LEU A 15 29.78 1.03 -44.92
C LEU A 15 29.07 0.13 -45.93
N ILE A 16 27.82 -0.25 -45.66
CA ILE A 16 27.04 -1.11 -46.57
C ILE A 16 26.84 -0.40 -47.92
N SER A 17 26.42 0.87 -47.91
CA SER A 17 26.22 1.65 -49.14
C SER A 17 27.50 1.86 -49.94
N LEU A 18 28.64 2.04 -49.26
CA LEU A 18 29.95 2.11 -49.90
C LEU A 18 30.32 0.77 -50.55
N THR A 19 30.11 -0.36 -49.85
CA THR A 19 30.39 -1.70 -50.41
C THR A 19 29.51 -2.01 -51.62
N VAL A 20 28.23 -1.63 -51.58
CA VAL A 20 27.31 -1.79 -52.73
C VAL A 20 27.73 -0.89 -53.89
N GLY A 21 28.11 0.36 -53.63
CA GLY A 21 28.63 1.26 -54.67
C GLY A 21 29.91 0.73 -55.33
N LEU A 22 30.86 0.20 -54.56
CA LEU A 22 32.07 -0.42 -55.09
C LEU A 22 31.77 -1.71 -55.89
N ALA A 23 30.81 -2.52 -55.43
CA ALA A 23 30.37 -3.72 -56.13
C ALA A 23 29.71 -3.39 -57.48
N LEU A 24 28.92 -2.31 -57.55
CA LEU A 24 28.32 -1.85 -58.81
C LEU A 24 29.39 -1.42 -59.84
N ASN A 25 30.48 -0.81 -59.38
CA ASN A 25 31.59 -0.41 -60.24
C ASN A 25 32.40 -1.62 -60.73
N GLN A 26 32.78 -2.51 -59.81
CA GLN A 26 33.70 -3.63 -60.13
C GLN A 26 33.01 -4.81 -60.82
N ILE A 27 31.79 -5.15 -60.42
CA ILE A 27 31.06 -6.35 -60.88
C ILE A 27 29.96 -5.95 -61.86
N GLY A 28 29.29 -4.82 -61.59
CA GLY A 28 28.19 -4.32 -62.43
C GLY A 28 28.62 -3.60 -63.69
N GLY A 29 29.92 -3.30 -63.85
CA GLY A 29 30.46 -2.60 -65.04
C GLY A 29 29.92 -1.19 -65.24
N GLN A 30 29.32 -0.60 -64.21
CA GLN A 30 28.81 0.76 -64.22
C GLN A 30 29.97 1.76 -64.17
N ASP A 31 29.80 2.94 -64.75
CA ASP A 31 30.80 4.00 -64.62
C ASP A 31 30.91 4.46 -63.15
N ALA A 32 32.04 5.08 -62.82
CA ALA A 32 32.33 5.50 -61.46
C ALA A 32 31.31 6.49 -60.91
N ALA A 33 30.72 7.35 -61.76
CA ALA A 33 29.73 8.32 -61.34
C ALA A 33 28.37 7.66 -61.04
N ALA A 34 27.88 6.76 -61.90
CA ALA A 34 26.65 6.01 -61.62
C ALA A 34 26.76 5.14 -60.36
N SER A 35 27.90 4.48 -60.17
CA SER A 35 28.16 3.64 -58.99
C SER A 35 28.15 4.45 -57.68
N PHE A 36 28.74 5.65 -57.69
CA PHE A 36 28.73 6.56 -56.55
C PHE A 36 27.32 7.08 -56.24
N MET A 37 26.56 7.48 -57.27
CA MET A 37 25.17 7.90 -57.11
C MET A 37 24.28 6.78 -56.55
N GLY A 38 24.49 5.53 -56.99
CA GLY A 38 23.78 4.36 -56.47
C GLY A 38 24.05 4.13 -54.97
N GLY A 39 25.32 4.22 -54.55
CA GLY A 39 25.69 4.14 -53.14
C GLY A 39 25.08 5.26 -52.30
N LEU A 40 25.16 6.51 -52.77
CA LEU A 40 24.57 7.68 -52.10
C LEU A 40 23.04 7.57 -51.98
N GLY A 41 22.39 7.08 -53.04
CA GLY A 41 20.94 6.85 -53.08
C GLY A 41 20.51 5.81 -52.05
N LEU A 42 21.22 4.68 -51.98
CA LEU A 42 20.95 3.63 -50.99
C LEU A 42 21.15 4.14 -49.55
N PHE A 43 22.23 4.88 -49.30
CA PHE A 43 22.50 5.46 -47.99
C PHE A 43 21.38 6.42 -47.56
N SER A 44 20.95 7.30 -48.48
CA SER A 44 19.89 8.27 -48.22
C SER A 44 18.54 7.59 -47.94
N ALA A 45 18.21 6.54 -48.69
CA ALA A 45 16.98 5.76 -48.46
C ALA A 45 16.97 5.08 -47.09
N CYS A 46 18.07 4.44 -46.69
CA CYS A 46 18.21 3.84 -45.36
C CYS A 46 18.20 4.90 -44.23
N ALA A 47 18.84 6.05 -44.45
CA ALA A 47 18.89 7.13 -43.46
C ALA A 47 17.50 7.75 -43.20
N VAL A 48 16.72 8.02 -44.27
CA VAL A 48 15.37 8.59 -44.17
C VAL A 48 14.41 7.62 -43.49
N THR A 49 14.45 6.34 -43.86
CA THR A 49 13.57 5.31 -43.26
C THR A 49 13.88 5.11 -41.77
N HIS A 50 15.15 5.08 -41.38
CA HIS A 50 15.55 5.00 -39.97
C HIS A 50 15.15 6.26 -39.17
N ALA A 51 15.29 7.46 -39.74
CA ALA A 51 14.84 8.70 -39.12
C ALA A 51 13.31 8.73 -38.95
N GLY A 52 12.56 8.29 -39.96
CA GLY A 52 11.11 8.17 -39.90
C GLY A 52 10.63 7.21 -38.82
N LEU A 53 11.17 5.99 -38.78
CA LEU A 53 10.81 5.00 -37.77
C LEU A 53 11.18 5.50 -36.36
N SER A 54 12.38 6.03 -36.16
CA SER A 54 12.82 6.49 -34.84
C SER A 54 11.96 7.63 -34.29
N ALA A 55 11.54 8.56 -35.16
CA ALA A 55 10.57 9.60 -34.83
C ALA A 55 9.19 9.03 -34.47
N SER A 56 8.66 8.08 -35.26
CA SER A 56 7.37 7.43 -34.97
C SER A 56 7.37 6.65 -33.65
N PHE A 57 8.45 5.92 -33.35
CA PHE A 57 8.61 5.22 -32.07
C PHE A 57 8.76 6.17 -30.88
N ALA A 58 9.38 7.34 -31.08
CA ALA A 58 9.45 8.38 -30.06
C ALA A 58 8.06 9.01 -29.82
N ALA A 59 7.32 9.33 -30.89
CA ALA A 59 5.97 9.86 -30.82
C ALA A 59 4.99 8.90 -30.12
N GLY A 60 5.10 7.58 -30.38
CA GLY A 60 4.27 6.57 -29.71
C GLY A 60 4.49 6.50 -28.20
N ARG A 61 5.74 6.69 -27.73
CA ARG A 61 6.05 6.74 -26.29
C ARG A 61 5.50 8.00 -25.61
N ILE A 62 5.55 9.14 -26.31
CA ILE A 62 4.99 10.40 -25.82
C ILE A 62 3.46 10.31 -25.74
N GLY A 63 2.80 9.77 -26.76
CA GLY A 63 1.34 9.57 -26.74
C GLY A 63 0.87 8.61 -25.63
N GLY A 64 1.66 7.57 -25.33
CA GLY A 64 1.39 6.69 -24.19
C GLY A 64 1.48 7.39 -22.83
N ALA A 65 2.49 8.25 -22.65
CA ALA A 65 2.62 9.06 -21.44
C ALA A 65 1.48 10.08 -21.32
N GLU A 66 1.10 10.75 -22.41
CA GLU A 66 -0.02 11.69 -22.43
C GLU A 66 -1.35 11.01 -22.07
N LYS A 67 -1.60 9.81 -22.60
CA LYS A 67 -2.81 9.04 -22.27
C LYS A 67 -2.83 8.63 -20.80
N ARG A 68 -1.69 8.24 -20.22
CA ARG A 68 -1.58 7.94 -18.78
C ARG A 68 -1.87 9.17 -17.94
N ILE A 69 -1.25 10.31 -18.27
CA ILE A 69 -1.46 11.58 -17.56
C ILE A 69 -2.93 12.01 -17.62
N LYS A 70 -3.58 11.90 -18.79
CA LYS A 70 -5.03 12.19 -18.91
C LYS A 70 -5.88 11.27 -18.02
N GLY A 71 -5.59 9.97 -18.01
CA GLY A 71 -6.30 9.02 -17.14
C GLY A 71 -6.10 9.30 -15.65
N ASP A 72 -4.89 9.63 -15.23
CA ASP A 72 -4.60 9.98 -13.83
C ASP A 72 -5.25 11.30 -13.43
N MET A 73 -5.31 12.29 -14.33
CA MET A 73 -6.02 13.56 -14.13
C MET A 73 -7.53 13.34 -13.95
N GLU A 74 -8.15 12.45 -14.72
CA GLU A 74 -9.57 12.11 -14.58
C GLU A 74 -9.87 11.44 -13.24
N ARG A 75 -9.02 10.51 -12.80
CA ARG A 75 -9.12 9.88 -11.48
C ARG A 75 -8.96 10.89 -10.35
N LEU A 76 -8.00 11.80 -10.47
CA LEU A 76 -7.78 12.85 -9.49
C LEU A 76 -8.98 13.79 -9.39
N ARG A 77 -9.60 14.16 -10.52
CA ARG A 77 -10.84 14.95 -10.53
C ARG A 77 -12.01 14.22 -9.89
N ALA A 78 -12.14 12.91 -10.11
CA ALA A 78 -13.17 12.10 -9.48
C ALA A 78 -12.98 12.06 -7.95
N ALA A 79 -11.77 11.78 -7.49
CA ALA A 79 -11.44 11.78 -6.06
C ALA A 79 -11.65 13.17 -5.42
N HIS A 80 -11.27 14.25 -6.10
CA HIS A 80 -11.50 15.61 -5.61
C HIS A 80 -12.99 15.91 -5.48
N ARG A 81 -13.83 15.49 -6.42
CA ARG A 81 -15.29 15.66 -6.32
C ARG A 81 -15.87 14.92 -5.12
N GLU A 82 -15.40 13.71 -4.86
CA GLU A 82 -15.83 12.92 -3.70
C GLU A 82 -15.44 13.60 -2.38
N VAL A 83 -14.20 14.09 -2.27
CA VAL A 83 -13.74 14.84 -1.09
C VAL A 83 -14.57 16.12 -0.90
N THR A 84 -14.86 16.86 -1.96
CA THR A 84 -15.71 18.05 -1.86
C THR A 84 -17.12 17.70 -1.37
N ALA A 85 -17.72 16.61 -1.88
CA ALA A 85 -19.03 16.17 -1.43
C ALA A 85 -19.03 15.72 0.05
N ASP A 86 -17.97 15.08 0.52
CA ASP A 86 -17.82 14.69 1.93
C ASP A 86 -17.66 15.92 2.84
N ILE A 87 -16.89 16.93 2.40
CA ILE A 87 -16.76 18.22 3.10
C ILE A 87 -18.12 18.90 3.25
N ASP A 88 -18.91 18.95 2.17
CA ASP A 88 -20.25 19.56 2.20
C ASP A 88 -21.16 18.80 3.19
N ALA A 89 -21.12 17.46 3.16
CA ALA A 89 -21.89 16.63 4.10
C ALA A 89 -21.46 16.82 5.56
N MET A 90 -20.15 16.95 5.83
CA MET A 90 -19.62 17.28 7.15
C MET A 90 -20.08 18.67 7.61
N HIS A 91 -20.09 19.65 6.72
CA HIS A 91 -20.54 21.00 7.03
C HIS A 91 -22.03 21.01 7.44
N THR A 92 -22.89 20.31 6.68
CA THR A 92 -24.31 20.16 7.03
C THR A 92 -24.50 19.47 8.39
N ARG A 93 -23.71 18.43 8.70
CA ARG A 93 -23.78 17.75 10.01
C ARG A 93 -23.34 18.67 11.15
N LEU A 94 -22.31 19.49 10.94
CA LEU A 94 -21.87 20.48 11.92
C LEU A 94 -22.93 21.54 12.17
N GLU A 95 -23.58 22.05 11.12
CA GLU A 95 -24.68 23.01 11.24
C GLU A 95 -25.90 22.41 11.97
N GLN A 96 -26.22 21.14 11.72
CA GLN A 96 -27.24 20.40 12.48
C GLN A 96 -26.87 20.24 13.96
N LEU A 97 -25.61 19.92 14.26
CA LEU A 97 -25.12 19.84 15.64
C LEU A 97 -25.20 21.20 16.33
N GLU A 98 -24.75 22.26 15.67
CA GLU A 98 -24.82 23.62 16.20
C GLU A 98 -26.27 24.03 16.44
N THR A 99 -27.19 23.74 15.52
CA THR A 99 -28.62 24.01 15.69
C THR A 99 -29.21 23.21 16.86
N SER A 100 -28.84 21.93 17.00
CA SER A 100 -29.28 21.09 18.12
C SER A 100 -28.76 21.57 19.47
N MET A 101 -27.59 22.20 19.50
CA MET A 101 -27.00 22.81 20.70
C MET A 101 -27.57 24.20 20.99
N ALA A 102 -27.84 25.01 19.95
CA ALA A 102 -28.35 26.37 20.05
C ALA A 102 -29.82 26.43 20.46
N PHE A 103 -30.64 25.45 20.07
CA PHE A 103 -32.03 25.36 20.50
C PHE A 103 -32.23 24.85 21.93
N GLY A 104 -31.16 24.47 22.62
CA GLY A 104 -31.23 23.96 23.99
C GLY A 104 -31.99 22.65 24.08
N THR A 105 -31.61 21.83 25.05
CA THR A 105 -32.40 20.68 25.50
C THR A 105 -33.88 21.08 25.56
N PRO A 106 -34.79 20.44 24.82
CA PRO A 106 -36.19 20.56 25.14
C PRO A 106 -36.32 20.13 26.61
N ALA A 107 -36.96 20.96 27.43
CA ALA A 107 -37.42 20.54 28.75
C ALA A 107 -38.00 19.13 28.60
N PRO A 108 -37.67 18.17 29.49
CA PRO A 108 -38.03 16.78 29.32
C PRO A 108 -39.55 16.70 29.22
N GLN A 109 -40.05 16.62 27.98
CA GLN A 109 -41.38 16.11 27.75
C GLN A 109 -41.33 14.71 28.30
N GLN A 110 -42.17 14.46 29.30
CA GLN A 110 -42.45 13.16 29.85
C GLN A 110 -43.02 12.28 28.73
N ILE A 111 -42.13 11.83 27.83
CA ILE A 111 -42.35 10.66 27.02
C ILE A 111 -42.11 9.53 28.01
N GLU A 112 -43.20 8.80 28.26
CA GLU A 112 -43.26 7.62 29.08
C GLU A 112 -41.97 6.81 28.96
N ALA A 113 -41.40 6.48 30.12
CA ALA A 113 -40.17 5.73 30.27
C ALA A 113 -40.36 4.28 29.76
N GLN A 114 -40.43 4.09 28.45
CA GLN A 114 -40.29 2.79 27.83
C GLN A 114 -38.83 2.60 27.40
N GLN A 115 -38.02 2.26 28.40
CA GLN A 115 -36.86 1.36 28.34
C GLN A 115 -36.23 1.14 26.94
N ASN A 116 -35.54 2.12 26.35
CA ASN A 116 -34.82 1.92 25.08
C ASN A 116 -33.30 2.14 25.14
N GLY A 117 -32.75 2.66 26.25
CA GLY A 117 -31.30 2.70 26.49
C GLY A 117 -30.68 1.32 26.78
N GLY A 118 -31.52 0.31 27.04
CA GLY A 118 -31.08 -1.07 27.18
C GLY A 118 -30.88 -1.78 25.85
N VAL A 119 -31.51 -1.32 24.76
CA VAL A 119 -31.52 -2.07 23.49
C VAL A 119 -30.19 -1.92 22.75
N GLU A 120 -29.61 -0.72 22.66
CA GLU A 120 -28.29 -0.55 22.02
C GLU A 120 -27.15 -1.22 22.80
N LEU A 121 -27.16 -1.12 24.14
CA LEU A 121 -26.15 -1.77 24.96
C LEU A 121 -26.29 -3.30 24.91
N LYS A 122 -27.53 -3.83 24.96
CA LYS A 122 -27.79 -5.27 24.81
C LYS A 122 -27.51 -5.76 23.40
N LEU A 123 -27.71 -4.94 22.37
CA LEU A 123 -27.40 -5.31 20.98
C LEU A 123 -25.89 -5.41 20.78
N ILE A 124 -25.12 -4.46 21.32
CA ILE A 124 -23.65 -4.51 21.30
C ILE A 124 -23.15 -5.70 22.14
N GLU A 125 -23.74 -5.96 23.29
CA GLU A 125 -23.42 -7.11 24.14
C GLU A 125 -23.75 -8.45 23.44
N GLN A 126 -24.90 -8.55 22.78
CA GLN A 126 -25.28 -9.72 21.97
C GLN A 126 -24.36 -9.94 20.76
N ILE A 127 -23.92 -8.87 20.09
CA ILE A 127 -22.99 -8.98 18.96
C ILE A 127 -21.62 -9.46 19.45
N VAL A 128 -21.14 -8.94 20.59
CA VAL A 128 -19.87 -9.32 21.20
C VAL A 128 -19.91 -10.77 21.71
N ASP A 129 -20.99 -11.20 22.35
CA ASP A 129 -21.15 -12.57 22.82
C ASP A 129 -21.26 -13.57 21.67
N LYS A 130 -22.00 -13.23 20.60
CA LYS A 130 -22.05 -14.07 19.39
C LYS A 130 -20.70 -14.16 18.70
N LEU A 131 -19.92 -13.08 18.69
CA LEU A 131 -18.59 -13.06 18.10
C LEU A 131 -17.59 -13.85 18.97
N GLY A 132 -17.67 -13.71 20.30
CA GLY A 132 -16.89 -14.50 21.26
C GLY A 132 -17.16 -15.99 21.14
N ALA A 133 -18.43 -16.39 21.14
CA ALA A 133 -18.84 -17.79 20.99
C ALA A 133 -18.43 -18.37 19.62
N ALA A 134 -18.51 -17.58 18.53
CA ALA A 134 -18.07 -18.01 17.21
C ALA A 134 -16.54 -18.19 17.14
N VAL A 135 -15.78 -17.36 17.84
CA VAL A 135 -14.31 -17.49 17.96
C VAL A 135 -13.94 -18.70 18.81
N ASP A 136 -14.61 -18.94 19.94
CA ASP A 136 -14.36 -20.10 20.81
C ASP A 136 -14.69 -21.43 20.12
N ALA A 137 -15.79 -21.48 19.35
CA ALA A 137 -16.13 -22.65 18.53
C ALA A 137 -15.08 -22.92 17.43
N ARG A 138 -14.49 -21.86 16.85
CA ARG A 138 -13.39 -21.98 15.89
C ARG A 138 -12.12 -22.50 16.57
N ILE A 139 -11.82 -22.04 17.80
CA ILE A 139 -10.67 -22.52 18.58
C ILE A 139 -10.79 -24.02 18.89
N GLN A 140 -11.97 -24.51 19.29
CA GLN A 140 -12.19 -25.93 19.55
C GLN A 140 -12.09 -26.78 18.27
N SER A 141 -12.53 -26.27 17.12
CA SER A 141 -12.43 -26.98 15.83
C SER A 141 -10.98 -27.19 15.37
N ILE A 142 -10.06 -26.32 15.78
CA ILE A 142 -8.63 -26.39 15.42
C ILE A 142 -7.86 -27.33 16.37
N GLN A 143 -8.29 -27.46 17.63
CA GLN A 143 -7.69 -28.36 18.62
C GLN A 143 -8.07 -29.84 18.43
N GLY A 144 -9.07 -30.15 17.58
CA GLY A 144 -9.57 -31.50 17.34
C GLY A 144 -8.96 -32.28 16.16
N ALA A 145 -7.99 -31.72 15.44
CA ALA A 145 -7.35 -32.41 14.31
C ALA A 145 -6.20 -33.33 14.79
N PRO A 146 -6.26 -34.66 14.57
CA PRO A 146 -5.16 -35.54 14.94
C PRO A 146 -4.05 -35.48 13.88
N ASN A 147 -2.82 -35.53 14.39
CA ASN A 147 -1.56 -35.87 13.71
C ASN A 147 -0.73 -34.70 13.14
N ILE A 148 0.22 -34.22 13.96
CA ILE A 148 1.40 -33.49 13.49
C ILE A 148 2.61 -34.42 13.67
N THR A 149 3.08 -34.97 12.56
CA THR A 149 4.38 -35.61 12.45
C THR A 149 5.48 -34.61 12.86
N PRO A 150 6.43 -34.96 13.75
CA PRO A 150 7.49 -34.04 14.15
C PRO A 150 8.45 -33.81 12.96
N MET A 151 8.27 -32.67 12.28
CA MET A 151 9.19 -32.20 11.24
C MET A 151 10.44 -31.60 11.89
N HIS A 152 11.61 -32.00 11.38
CA HIS A 152 12.95 -31.60 11.80
C HIS A 152 13.15 -30.07 11.87
N PRO A 153 14.11 -29.58 12.69
CA PRO A 153 14.33 -28.15 12.90
C PRO A 153 15.00 -27.53 11.68
N ILE A 154 14.19 -27.02 10.76
CA ILE A 154 14.66 -26.06 9.76
C ILE A 154 14.81 -24.73 10.50
N THR A 155 16.00 -24.14 10.44
CA THR A 155 16.27 -22.77 10.90
C THR A 155 15.28 -21.82 10.23
N ARG A 156 14.18 -21.50 10.91
CA ARG A 156 13.11 -20.63 10.42
C ARG A 156 13.69 -19.23 10.21
N GLY A 157 13.44 -18.64 9.04
CA GLY A 157 13.81 -17.26 8.77
C GLY A 157 12.97 -16.30 9.62
N PRO A 158 13.49 -15.11 9.96
CA PRO A 158 12.77 -14.12 10.79
C PRO A 158 11.41 -13.72 10.21
N MET A 159 11.24 -13.76 8.87
CA MET A 159 9.97 -13.51 8.19
C MET A 159 8.85 -14.48 8.61
N ASP A 160 9.16 -15.77 8.68
CA ASP A 160 8.18 -16.81 8.99
C ASP A 160 7.75 -16.72 10.45
N LEU A 161 8.70 -16.41 11.35
CA LEU A 161 8.44 -16.23 12.78
C LEU A 161 7.51 -15.03 13.05
N VAL A 162 7.69 -13.92 12.32
CA VAL A 162 6.83 -12.72 12.45
C VAL A 162 5.44 -13.00 11.92
N ARG A 163 5.34 -13.66 10.76
CA ARG A 163 4.03 -14.05 10.20
C ARG A 163 3.28 -14.99 11.14
N GLU A 164 3.95 -16.01 11.68
CA GLU A 164 3.38 -16.95 12.64
C GLU A 164 2.98 -16.26 13.95
N ALA A 165 3.81 -15.34 14.47
CA ALA A 165 3.48 -14.57 15.67
C ALA A 165 2.24 -13.67 15.49
N LEU A 166 2.05 -13.11 14.29
CA LEU A 166 0.87 -12.32 13.96
C LEU A 166 -0.38 -13.20 13.78
N LEU A 167 -0.24 -14.34 13.09
CA LEU A 167 -1.34 -15.30 12.90
C LEU A 167 -1.80 -15.93 14.22
N GLU A 168 -0.87 -16.22 15.13
CA GLU A 168 -1.15 -16.77 16.46
C GLU A 168 -1.42 -15.70 17.53
N ASN A 169 -1.56 -14.43 17.12
CA ASN A 169 -1.88 -13.30 18.01
C ASN A 169 -0.93 -13.17 19.22
N ARG A 170 0.36 -13.49 19.02
CA ARG A 170 1.43 -13.36 20.02
C ARG A 170 2.02 -11.94 20.04
N VAL A 171 1.13 -10.95 19.98
CA VAL A 171 1.43 -9.53 20.03
C VAL A 171 1.19 -9.02 21.45
N GLU A 172 2.15 -8.32 22.03
CA GLU A 172 2.04 -7.71 23.34
C GLU A 172 2.16 -6.19 23.25
N LEU A 173 1.45 -5.50 24.14
CA LEU A 173 1.49 -4.05 24.28
C LEU A 173 2.28 -3.71 25.54
N HIS A 174 3.41 -3.03 25.37
CA HIS A 174 4.20 -2.46 26.45
C HIS A 174 3.87 -0.98 26.60
N LEU A 175 3.73 -0.50 27.84
CA LEU A 175 3.44 0.90 28.13
C LEU A 175 4.63 1.55 28.83
N GLN A 176 5.18 2.60 28.23
CA GLN A 176 6.23 3.42 28.83
C GLN A 176 5.63 4.70 29.43
N PRO A 177 5.79 4.94 30.75
CA PRO A 177 5.23 6.14 31.37
C PRO A 177 6.01 7.40 30.95
N ILE A 178 5.28 8.43 30.56
CA ILE A 178 5.78 9.79 30.34
C ILE A 178 5.44 10.61 31.59
N VAL A 179 6.47 11.18 32.22
CA VAL A 179 6.35 11.90 33.49
C VAL A 179 6.52 13.39 33.32
N GLN A 180 5.77 14.17 34.10
CA GLN A 180 5.96 15.61 34.19
C GLN A 180 7.02 15.94 35.25
N LEU A 181 7.93 16.84 34.91
CA LEU A 181 8.94 17.36 35.82
C LEU A 181 8.50 18.71 36.42
N PRO A 182 8.95 19.05 37.65
CA PRO A 182 9.87 18.28 38.50
C PRO A 182 9.23 17.15 39.30
N GLN A 183 7.89 17.11 39.43
CA GLN A 183 7.20 16.22 40.38
C GLN A 183 7.25 14.72 40.01
N ARG A 184 7.71 14.34 38.81
CA ARG A 184 7.79 12.97 38.27
C ARG A 184 6.46 12.20 38.33
N LYS A 185 5.35 12.91 38.19
CA LYS A 185 4.02 12.27 38.08
C LYS A 185 3.81 11.79 36.65
N THR A 186 3.34 10.56 36.49
CA THR A 186 2.96 10.02 35.17
C THR A 186 1.76 10.79 34.64
N VAL A 187 1.88 11.32 33.43
CA VAL A 187 0.81 12.08 32.76
C VAL A 187 0.29 11.31 31.55
N PHE A 188 1.17 10.63 30.82
CA PHE A 188 0.81 9.82 29.66
C PHE A 188 1.52 8.47 29.65
N TYR A 189 1.05 7.57 28.80
CA TYR A 189 1.72 6.32 28.48
C TYR A 189 1.96 6.24 26.97
N GLU A 190 3.17 5.90 26.57
CA GLU A 190 3.50 5.57 25.19
C GLU A 190 3.39 4.05 24.99
N GLY A 191 2.63 3.65 23.96
CA GLY A 191 2.38 2.25 23.64
C GLY A 191 3.39 1.71 22.62
N PHE A 192 4.01 0.58 22.94
CA PHE A 192 4.94 -0.11 22.06
C PHE A 192 4.50 -1.54 21.78
N THR A 193 4.55 -1.93 20.52
CA THR A 193 4.35 -3.32 20.09
C THR A 193 5.57 -4.16 20.43
N ARG A 194 5.33 -5.36 20.98
CA ARG A 194 6.31 -6.43 21.13
C ARG A 194 5.75 -7.72 20.54
N LEU A 195 6.58 -8.48 19.83
CA LEU A 195 6.20 -9.77 19.29
C LEU A 195 6.92 -10.88 20.07
N LYS A 196 6.22 -11.99 20.28
CA LYS A 196 6.79 -13.21 20.86
C LYS A 196 6.81 -14.33 19.84
N ASP A 197 7.92 -15.05 19.80
CA ASP A 197 8.02 -16.32 19.09
C ASP A 197 7.23 -17.42 19.82
N SER A 198 7.02 -18.55 19.14
CA SER A 198 6.47 -19.81 19.64
C SER A 198 7.11 -20.29 20.95
N THR A 199 8.40 -19.99 21.17
CA THR A 199 9.10 -20.32 22.41
C THR A 199 8.94 -19.26 23.51
N GLY A 200 8.12 -18.22 23.29
CA GLY A 200 7.92 -17.09 24.20
C GLY A 200 9.05 -16.05 24.22
N ARG A 201 10.05 -16.18 23.34
CA ARG A 201 11.15 -15.22 23.22
C ARG A 201 10.68 -13.94 22.56
N LEU A 202 11.14 -12.80 23.07
CA LEU A 202 10.84 -11.49 22.52
C LEU A 202 11.62 -11.28 21.21
N ILE A 203 10.89 -10.97 20.13
CA ILE A 203 11.49 -10.60 18.84
C ILE A 203 11.79 -9.10 18.86
N LEU A 204 13.03 -8.73 18.54
CA LEU A 204 13.45 -7.33 18.58
C LEU A 204 12.79 -6.52 17.45
N PRO A 205 12.46 -5.23 17.66
CA PRO A 205 11.90 -4.36 16.62
C PRO A 205 12.71 -4.32 15.32
N GLN A 206 14.03 -4.33 15.44
CA GLN A 206 14.94 -4.32 14.28
C GLN A 206 14.80 -5.57 13.39
N GLU A 207 14.33 -6.68 13.96
CA GLU A 207 14.15 -7.93 13.24
C GLU A 207 12.75 -8.03 12.63
N PHE A 208 11.71 -7.61 13.36
CA PHE A 208 10.34 -7.78 12.87
C PHE A 208 9.80 -6.65 12.01
N ILE A 209 10.27 -5.41 12.18
CA ILE A 209 9.74 -4.27 11.41
C ILE A 209 10.03 -4.44 9.91
N PRO A 210 11.27 -4.73 9.47
CA PRO A 210 11.54 -4.93 8.04
C PRO A 210 10.73 -6.10 7.48
N ALA A 211 10.53 -7.14 8.29
CA ALA A 211 9.75 -8.31 7.92
C ALA A 211 8.26 -8.00 7.75
N ALA A 212 7.69 -7.22 8.65
CA ALA A 212 6.30 -6.80 8.60
C ALA A 212 6.04 -5.85 7.42
N GLU A 213 6.97 -4.95 7.12
CA GLU A 213 6.89 -4.05 5.97
C GLU A 213 6.92 -4.80 4.64
N GLN A 214 7.88 -5.71 4.46
CA GLN A 214 7.96 -6.55 3.26
C GLN A 214 6.73 -7.44 3.07
N ALA A 215 6.13 -7.89 4.17
CA ALA A 215 4.92 -8.70 4.15
C ALA A 215 3.63 -7.87 4.04
N GLY A 216 3.69 -6.53 4.07
CA GLY A 216 2.51 -5.65 4.05
C GLY A 216 1.64 -5.74 5.31
N LEU A 217 2.20 -6.19 6.44
CA LEU A 217 1.47 -6.49 7.68
C LEU A 217 1.47 -5.35 8.70
N MET A 218 2.13 -4.22 8.42
CA MET A 218 2.20 -3.07 9.34
C MET A 218 0.83 -2.56 9.77
N SER A 219 -0.11 -2.42 8.84
CA SER A 219 -1.49 -2.00 9.16
C SER A 219 -2.23 -2.97 10.08
N THR A 220 -1.93 -4.27 9.98
CA THR A 220 -2.53 -5.29 10.82
C THR A 220 -1.97 -5.21 12.24
N ILE A 221 -0.66 -4.97 12.36
CA ILE A 221 0.02 -4.72 13.64
C ILE A 221 -0.59 -3.50 14.33
N ASP A 222 -0.77 -2.40 13.60
CA ASP A 222 -1.31 -1.15 14.13
C ASP A 222 -2.75 -1.33 14.64
N ASN A 223 -3.59 -2.06 13.88
CA ASN A 223 -4.97 -2.35 14.29
C ASN A 223 -5.03 -3.22 15.56
N VAL A 224 -4.16 -4.24 15.66
CA VAL A 224 -4.08 -5.07 16.87
C VAL A 224 -3.60 -4.25 18.07
N LEU A 225 -2.62 -3.37 17.88
CA LEU A 225 -2.11 -2.48 18.92
C LEU A 225 -3.23 -1.54 19.42
N LEU A 226 -3.94 -0.88 18.50
CA LEU A 226 -5.05 0.01 18.82
C LEU A 226 -6.13 -0.69 19.65
N PHE A 227 -6.52 -1.90 19.24
CA PHE A 227 -7.52 -2.68 19.97
C PHE A 227 -7.07 -2.98 21.41
N ARG A 228 -5.81 -3.37 21.61
CA ARG A 228 -5.24 -3.60 22.93
C ARG A 228 -5.19 -2.32 23.78
N CYS A 229 -4.86 -1.17 23.18
CA CYS A 229 -4.92 0.13 23.87
C CYS A 229 -6.35 0.42 24.38
N VAL A 230 -7.36 0.25 23.54
CA VAL A 230 -8.77 0.47 23.92
C VAL A 230 -9.20 -0.48 25.05
N GLN A 231 -8.79 -1.75 25.00
CA GLN A 231 -9.07 -2.72 26.06
C GLN A 231 -8.47 -2.30 27.41
N ILE A 232 -7.22 -1.80 27.40
CA ILE A 232 -6.56 -1.30 28.62
C ILE A 232 -7.31 -0.09 29.18
N VAL A 233 -7.62 0.90 28.33
CA VAL A 233 -8.36 2.09 28.76
C VAL A 233 -9.71 1.71 29.36
N ARG A 234 -10.46 0.81 28.73
CA ARG A 234 -11.74 0.32 29.26
C ARG A 234 -11.58 -0.38 30.62
N LYS A 235 -10.52 -1.17 30.80
CA LYS A 235 -10.23 -1.84 32.07
C LYS A 235 -9.90 -0.82 33.18
N LEU A 236 -9.08 0.19 32.87
CA LEU A 236 -8.74 1.26 33.79
C LEU A 236 -9.96 2.10 34.18
N MET A 237 -10.79 2.50 33.21
CA MET A 237 -12.02 3.27 33.49
C MET A 237 -13.03 2.51 34.37
N LYS A 238 -13.13 1.19 34.24
CA LYS A 238 -13.97 0.37 35.12
C LYS A 238 -13.44 0.30 36.55
N GLN A 239 -12.13 0.37 36.71
CA GLN A 239 -11.46 0.30 38.01
C GLN A 239 -11.51 1.64 38.75
N ASP A 240 -11.47 2.76 38.03
CA ASP A 240 -11.59 4.13 38.56
C ASP A 240 -13.00 4.50 39.05
N ARG A 241 -14.04 3.75 38.62
CA ARG A 241 -15.43 3.92 39.08
C ARG A 241 -15.76 3.17 40.39
N ARG A 242 -14.78 2.56 41.06
CA ARG A 242 -14.93 1.91 42.37
C ARG A 242 -14.17 2.69 43.43
#